data_AF-A0A964GIS2-F1
#
_entry.id   AF-A0A964GIS2-F1
#
_cell.length_a   1.000
_cell.length_b   1.000
_cell.length_c   1.000
_cell.angle_alpha   90.00
_cell.angle_beta   90.00
_cell.angle_gamma   90.00
#
_symmetry.space_group_name_H-M   'P 1'
#
loop_
_entity.id
_entity.type
_entity.pdbx_description
1 polymer ?
#
loop_
_entity_poly.entity_id
_entity_poly.type
_entity_poly.pdbx_seq_one_letter_code
_entity_poly.pdbx_strand_id
1 'polypeptide(L)' 'MSLVRENLMTREGYSPYCGGERCTLLMPRTTWDGEQFKCRRGWRSQFPADFIAEYKAKWHAQEQH' A
#
# COMPACT_ATOMS: atom_id res chain seq x y z
N MET A 1 7.85 5.73 -14.01
CA MET A 1 6.96 5.87 -12.83
C MET A 1 5.81 4.90 -12.96
N SER A 2 5.37 4.26 -11.86
CA SER A 2 4.19 3.38 -11.86
C SER A 2 2.95 4.18 -11.47
N LEU A 3 1.87 4.07 -12.24
CA LEU A 3 0.56 4.70 -11.95
C LEU A 3 0.06 4.37 -10.53
N VAL A 4 0.43 3.20 -9.99
CA VAL A 4 0.09 2.83 -8.61
C VAL A 4 0.80 3.73 -7.60
N ARG A 5 2.09 4.00 -7.78
CA ARG A 5 2.87 4.86 -6.89
C ARG A 5 2.39 6.31 -6.95
N GLU A 6 2.07 6.78 -8.14
CA GLU A 6 1.50 8.12 -8.33
C GLU A 6 0.16 8.27 -7.61
N ASN A 7 -0.78 7.33 -7.81
CA ASN A 7 -2.07 7.36 -7.11
C ASN A 7 -1.90 7.28 -5.58
N LEU A 8 -0.98 6.45 -5.08
CA LEU A 8 -0.67 6.36 -3.65
C LEU A 8 -0.21 7.69 -3.06
N MET A 9 0.44 8.55 -3.83
CA MET A 9 0.97 9.83 -3.37
C MET A 9 0.08 11.04 -3.68
N THR A 10 -0.96 10.87 -4.49
CA THR A 10 -1.82 11.97 -4.96
C THR A 10 -3.29 11.81 -4.58
N ARG A 11 -3.73 10.60 -4.22
CA ARG A 11 -5.12 10.30 -3.90
C ARG A 11 -5.23 9.72 -2.49
N GLU A 12 -5.78 10.53 -1.59
CA GLU A 12 -6.07 10.11 -0.23
C GLU A 12 -6.97 8.86 -0.21
N GLY A 13 -6.66 7.91 0.68
CA GLY A 13 -7.40 6.65 0.80
C GLY A 13 -7.22 5.66 -0.36
N TYR A 14 -6.40 5.97 -1.37
CA TYR A 14 -6.11 5.01 -2.44
C TYR A 14 -5.38 3.78 -1.90
N SER A 15 -5.85 2.60 -2.31
CA SER A 15 -5.24 1.32 -2.00
C SER A 15 -4.98 0.52 -3.29
N PRO A 16 -3.78 -0.04 -3.48
CA PRO A 16 -3.49 -0.89 -4.62
C PRO A 16 -4.25 -2.23 -4.51
N TYR A 17 -4.41 -2.88 -5.66
CA TYR A 17 -4.87 -4.26 -5.69
C TYR A 17 -3.76 -5.20 -5.23
N CYS A 18 -4.15 -6.37 -4.72
CA CYS A 18 -3.26 -7.46 -4.37
C CYS A 18 -2.48 -7.92 -5.61
N GLY A 19 -1.14 -7.86 -5.54
CA GLY A 19 -0.25 -8.33 -6.62
C GLY A 19 0.06 -9.83 -6.58
N GLY A 20 -0.56 -10.60 -5.67
CA GLY A 20 -0.37 -12.04 -5.60
C GLY A 20 -1.08 -12.76 -6.75
N GLU A 21 -0.31 -13.34 -7.67
CA GLU A 21 -0.85 -14.08 -8.83
C GLU A 21 -1.77 -15.24 -8.45
N ARG A 22 -1.51 -15.87 -7.30
CA ARG A 22 -2.32 -16.98 -6.76
C ARG A 22 -3.44 -16.52 -5.83
N CYS A 23 -3.76 -15.22 -5.79
CA CYS A 23 -4.83 -14.72 -4.95
C CYS A 23 -6.19 -15.12 -5.54
N THR A 24 -6.86 -16.09 -4.91
CA THR A 24 -8.18 -16.59 -5.33
C THR A 24 -9.32 -15.59 -5.13
N LEU A 25 -9.04 -14.42 -4.57
CA LEU A 25 -10.03 -13.36 -4.30
C LEU A 25 -10.17 -12.34 -5.43
N LEU A 26 -9.74 -12.69 -6.65
CA LEU A 26 -9.89 -11.83 -7.83
C LEU A 26 -9.25 -10.43 -7.66
N MET A 27 -7.98 -10.39 -7.23
CA MET A 27 -7.24 -9.14 -6.99
C MET A 27 -7.96 -8.16 -6.04
N PRO A 28 -8.18 -8.52 -4.77
CA PRO A 28 -8.84 -7.64 -3.81
C PRO A 28 -8.02 -6.37 -3.57
N ARG A 29 -8.68 -5.29 -3.12
CA ARG A 29 -7.98 -4.13 -2.54
C ARG A 29 -7.19 -4.55 -1.30
N THR A 30 -6.04 -3.92 -1.12
CA THR A 30 -5.15 -4.18 0.01
C THR A 30 -5.49 -3.28 1.19
N THR A 31 -4.96 -3.60 2.35
CA THR A 31 -5.05 -2.77 3.56
C THR A 31 -3.66 -2.36 3.99
N TRP A 32 -3.55 -1.15 4.54
CA TRP A 32 -2.32 -0.71 5.19
C TRP A 32 -2.08 -1.50 6.49
N ASP A 33 -0.85 -1.96 6.71
CA ASP A 33 -0.48 -2.69 7.93
C ASP A 33 0.45 -1.93 8.87
N GLY A 34 0.67 -0.64 8.62
CA GLY A 34 1.63 0.19 9.34
C GLY A 34 3.00 0.28 8.64
N GLU A 35 3.29 -0.56 7.66
CA GLU A 35 4.59 -0.62 6.97
C GLU A 35 4.47 -0.86 5.47
N GLN A 36 3.53 -1.70 5.04
CA GLN A 36 3.28 -2.06 3.65
C GLN A 36 1.77 -2.30 3.43
N PHE A 37 1.41 -2.51 2.16
CA PHE A 37 0.07 -2.94 1.78
C PHE A 37 -0.02 -4.45 1.83
N LYS A 38 -0.97 -4.98 2.60
CA LYS A 38 -1.20 -6.43 2.71
C LYS A 38 -2.55 -6.84 2.16
N CYS A 39 -2.60 -8.08 1.69
CA CYS A 39 -3.83 -8.80 1.37
C CYS A 39 -4.10 -9.82 2.49
N ARG A 40 -5.37 -10.13 2.73
CA ARG A 40 -5.81 -11.13 3.73
C ARG A 40 -5.20 -12.52 3.54
N ARG A 41 -4.76 -12.85 2.32
CA ARG A 41 -4.16 -14.15 1.95
C ARG A 41 -2.64 -14.22 2.18
N GLY A 42 -2.04 -13.22 2.82
CA GLY A 42 -0.62 -13.22 3.17
C GLY A 42 0.31 -12.57 2.14
N TRP A 43 -0.21 -12.14 0.98
CA TRP A 43 0.58 -11.28 0.09
C TRP A 43 0.80 -9.91 0.73
N ARG A 44 2.02 -9.39 0.60
CA ARG A 44 2.43 -8.08 1.10
C ARG A 44 3.22 -7.36 0.00
N SER A 45 2.99 -6.08 -0.17
CA SER A 45 3.76 -5.26 -1.10
C SER A 45 5.21 -5.18 -0.67
N GLN A 46 6.08 -4.95 -1.64
CA GLN A 46 7.52 -4.78 -1.45
C GLN A 46 7.94 -3.42 -2.00
N PHE A 47 7.20 -2.37 -1.64
CA PHE A 47 7.63 -1.03 -2.02
C PHE A 47 8.95 -0.69 -1.31
N PRO A 48 9.87 0.01 -2.00
CA PRO A 48 11.11 0.51 -1.39
C PRO A 48 10.87 1.31 -0.11
N ALA A 49 11.80 1.23 0.84
CA ALA A 49 11.66 1.84 2.16
C ALA A 49 11.58 3.38 2.12
N ASP A 50 12.30 4.01 1.21
CA ASP A 50 12.26 5.45 0.94
C ASP A 50 10.86 5.90 0.50
N PHE A 51 10.24 5.16 -0.43
CA PHE A 51 8.87 5.42 -0.86
C PHE A 51 7.86 5.25 0.28
N ILE A 52 8.01 4.20 1.10
CA ILE A 52 7.14 3.98 2.26
C ILE A 52 7.29 5.08 3.30
N ALA A 53 8.52 5.57 3.54
CA ALA A 53 8.75 6.68 4.45
C ALA A 53 8.03 7.96 3.98
N GLU A 54 8.10 8.27 2.68
CA GLU A 54 7.39 9.41 2.08
C GLU A 54 5.87 9.24 2.19
N TYR A 55 5.35 8.04 1.89
CA TYR A 55 3.92 7.72 2.01
C TYR A 55 3.42 7.91 3.45
N LYS A 56 4.17 7.40 4.44
CA LYS A 56 3.86 7.56 5.87
C LYS A 56 3.87 9.03 6.29
N ALA A 57 4.90 9.78 5.91
CA ALA A 57 5.01 11.21 6.22
C ALA A 57 3.85 12.01 5.62
N LYS A 58 3.32 11.59 4.47
CA LYS A 58 2.21 12.27 3.82
C LYS A 58 0.85 11.98 4.46
N TRP A 59 0.56 10.70 4.74
CA TRP A 59 -0.81 10.26 5.09
C TRP A 59 -0.98 9.77 6.53
N HIS A 60 0.11 9.42 7.21
CA HIS A 60 0.09 8.75 8.52
C HIS A 60 1.00 9.45 9.55
N ALA A 61 1.36 10.72 9.34
CA ALA A 61 2.24 11.47 10.23
C ALA A 61 1.69 11.73 11.64
N GLN A 62 0.46 11.30 11.95
CA GLN A 62 -0.21 11.57 13.24
C GLN A 62 -0.33 10.37 14.19
N GLU A 63 0.34 9.23 13.93
CA GLU A 63 0.34 8.09 14.87
C GLU A 63 1.45 8.18 15.95
N GLN A 64 1.75 9.39 16.42
CA GLN A 64 2.57 9.63 17.62
C GLN A 64 1.88 10.64 18.52
N HIS A 65 0.87 10.21 19.26
CA HIS A 65 0.45 10.91 20.47
C HIS A 65 0.06 9.90 21.56
#